data_AF-A0A1I7UW52-F1
#
_entry.id   AF-A0A1I7UW52-F1
#
_cell.length_a   1.000
_cell.length_b   1.000
_cell.length_c   1.000
_cell.angle_alpha   90.00
_cell.angle_beta   90.00
_cell.angle_gamma   90.00
#
_symmetry.space_group_name_H-M   'P 1'
#
loop_
_entity.id
_entity.type
_entity.pdbx_description
1 polymer ?
#
loop_
_entity_poly.entity_id
_entity_poly.type
_entity_poly.pdbx_seq_one_letter_code
_entity_poly.pdbx_strand_id
1 'polypeptide(L)'
;MGMYTSKPEVDNGLCNSPYDKFYKIQCEMNERKAWTKKRSLILNRNEVINKESYLSDCRKTLKCAKKSCIYGTSDIINTLQMICDKWESTFAEIEKVFEERPYLLEFECLQNADYSSFFYKIELCVFRDLGENCVISSIAENCKDEIVEHFKKPIEQVSNTCIPSVEEGSGAE
;
A
#
# COMPACT_ATOMS: atom_id res chain seq x y z
N MET A 1 -0.19 -26.17 -35.51
CA MET A 1 0.61 -25.86 -34.30
C MET A 1 -0.35 -25.72 -33.12
N GLY A 2 -0.59 -26.81 -32.37
CA GLY A 2 -1.32 -26.72 -31.11
C GLY A 2 -0.37 -26.18 -30.05
N MET A 3 -0.54 -24.91 -29.67
CA MET A 3 0.29 -24.29 -28.63
C MET A 3 -0.06 -24.91 -27.27
N TYR A 4 0.96 -25.08 -26.43
CA TYR A 4 0.97 -25.62 -25.06
C TYR A 4 0.09 -24.87 -24.03
N THR A 5 -1.10 -24.40 -24.40
CA THR A 5 -1.94 -23.51 -23.60
C THR A 5 -3.04 -24.22 -22.80
N SER A 6 -3.37 -25.46 -23.13
CA SER A 6 -4.29 -26.30 -22.36
C SER A 6 -3.55 -27.11 -21.29
N LYS A 7 -4.10 -27.13 -20.07
CA LYS A 7 -3.63 -28.00 -18.98
C LYS A 7 -3.74 -29.46 -19.47
N PRO A 8 -2.64 -30.24 -19.48
CA PRO A 8 -2.71 -31.65 -19.86
C PRO A 8 -3.68 -32.42 -18.96
N GLU A 9 -4.40 -33.40 -19.51
CA GLU A 9 -5.19 -34.33 -18.71
C GLU A 9 -4.27 -35.16 -17.83
N VAL A 10 -4.23 -34.79 -16.55
CA VAL A 10 -3.86 -35.57 -15.37
C VAL A 10 -2.55 -36.36 -15.46
N ASP A 11 -1.45 -35.71 -15.08
CA ASP A 11 -0.22 -36.41 -14.70
C ASP A 11 -0.34 -36.87 -13.25
N ASN A 12 -1.11 -37.95 -12.97
CA ASN A 12 -1.22 -38.70 -11.69
C ASN A 12 -1.18 -37.91 -10.36
N GLY A 13 -1.51 -36.61 -10.34
CA GLY A 13 -1.31 -35.71 -9.19
C GLY A 13 0.14 -35.26 -8.95
N LEU A 14 1.09 -35.60 -9.83
CA LEU A 14 2.53 -35.40 -9.64
C LEU A 14 3.07 -34.05 -10.11
N CYS A 15 2.24 -33.17 -10.70
CA CYS A 15 2.61 -31.82 -11.15
C CYS A 15 3.94 -31.72 -11.93
N ASN A 16 4.25 -32.69 -12.80
CA ASN A 16 5.55 -32.82 -13.46
C ASN A 16 5.52 -32.57 -14.97
N SER A 17 4.38 -32.13 -15.50
CA SER A 17 4.23 -31.88 -16.93
C SER A 17 5.05 -30.66 -17.39
N PRO A 18 5.41 -30.57 -18.69
CA PRO A 18 6.01 -29.36 -19.24
C PRO A 18 5.19 -28.08 -18.99
N TYR A 19 3.85 -28.22 -18.94
CA TYR A 19 2.94 -27.13 -18.58
C TYR A 19 3.18 -26.66 -17.14
N ASP A 20 3.30 -27.59 -16.20
CA ASP A 20 3.55 -27.27 -14.78
C ASP A 20 4.90 -26.60 -14.57
N LYS A 21 5.94 -27.10 -15.25
CA LYS A 21 7.28 -26.49 -15.24
C LYS A 21 7.26 -25.07 -15.80
N PHE A 22 6.53 -24.84 -16.90
CA PHE A 22 6.37 -23.50 -17.47
C PHE A 22 5.72 -22.54 -16.47
N TYR A 23 4.58 -22.92 -15.87
CA TYR A 23 3.90 -22.07 -14.89
C TYR A 23 4.72 -21.88 -13.62
N LYS A 24 5.46 -22.89 -13.15
CA LYS A 24 6.39 -22.73 -12.03
C LYS A 24 7.38 -21.59 -12.28
N ILE A 25 8.07 -21.63 -13.42
CA ILE A 25 9.06 -20.60 -13.80
C ILE A 25 8.39 -19.22 -13.91
N GLN A 26 7.21 -19.15 -14.54
CA GLN A 26 6.47 -17.89 -14.64
C GLN A 26 6.08 -17.33 -13.27
N CYS A 27 5.65 -18.17 -12.33
CA CYS A 27 5.24 -17.77 -10.99
C CYS A 27 6.45 -17.24 -10.21
N GLU A 28 7.56 -17.98 -10.19
CA GLU A 28 8.80 -17.58 -9.52
C GLU A 28 9.38 -16.28 -10.10
N MET A 29 9.30 -16.09 -11.42
CA MET A 29 9.73 -14.85 -12.06
C MET A 29 8.85 -13.66 -11.65
N ASN A 30 7.52 -13.84 -11.62
CA ASN A 30 6.60 -12.77 -11.24
C ASN A 30 6.70 -12.44 -9.75
N GLU A 31 6.83 -13.44 -8.89
CA GLU A 31 7.05 -13.26 -7.45
C GLU A 31 8.33 -12.48 -7.19
N ARG A 32 9.44 -12.86 -7.84
CA ARG A 32 10.72 -12.15 -7.72
C ARG A 32 10.60 -10.70 -8.18
N LYS A 33 9.90 -10.44 -9.29
CA LYS A 33 9.64 -9.07 -9.76
C LYS A 33 8.80 -8.27 -8.78
N ALA A 34 7.73 -8.84 -8.26
CA ALA A 34 6.88 -8.20 -7.25
C ALA A 34 7.71 -7.85 -6.00
N TRP A 35 8.55 -8.77 -5.53
CA TRP A 35 9.37 -8.53 -4.35
C TRP A 35 10.44 -7.46 -4.56
N THR A 36 11.12 -7.46 -5.72
CA THR A 36 12.07 -6.40 -6.07
C THR A 36 11.38 -5.04 -6.12
N LYS A 37 10.19 -4.95 -6.73
CA LYS A 37 9.41 -3.71 -6.81
C LYS A 37 8.89 -3.24 -5.45
N LYS A 38 8.48 -4.18 -4.59
CA LYS A 38 8.11 -3.87 -3.20
C LYS A 38 9.26 -3.19 -2.48
N ARG A 39 10.48 -3.70 -2.64
CA ARG A 39 11.67 -3.13 -2.01
C ARG A 39 12.16 -1.83 -2.64
N SER A 40 11.65 -1.48 -3.83
CA SER A 40 11.86 -0.17 -4.45
C SER A 40 10.70 0.79 -4.22
N LEU A 41 9.78 0.50 -3.30
CA LEU A 41 8.74 1.46 -2.89
C LEU A 41 9.41 2.65 -2.21
N ILE A 42 9.00 3.84 -2.65
CA ILE A 42 9.45 5.12 -2.12
C ILE A 42 8.22 6.02 -2.02
N LEU A 43 8.10 6.74 -0.91
CA LEU A 43 7.14 7.80 -0.76
C LEU A 43 7.66 9.05 -1.47
N ASN A 44 6.94 9.52 -2.48
CA ASN A 44 7.21 10.79 -3.14
C ASN A 44 5.95 11.68 -3.05
N ARG A 45 6.17 12.98 -2.92
CA ARG A 45 5.17 14.04 -2.84
C ARG A 45 4.11 13.98 -3.95
N ASN A 46 4.46 13.44 -5.12
CA ASN A 46 3.59 13.42 -6.30
C ASN A 46 2.98 12.06 -6.61
N GLU A 47 3.55 10.96 -6.09
CA GLU A 47 3.05 9.61 -6.32
C GLU A 47 3.79 8.63 -5.39
N VAL A 48 3.12 7.56 -4.94
CA VAL A 48 3.85 6.36 -4.52
C VAL A 48 4.34 5.68 -5.80
N ILE A 49 5.47 6.17 -6.34
CA ILE A 49 5.99 5.98 -7.72
C ILE A 49 6.00 4.52 -8.24
N ASN A 50 5.81 3.52 -7.37
CA ASN A 50 5.86 2.11 -7.75
C ASN A 50 4.67 1.24 -7.30
N LYS A 51 3.59 1.81 -6.72
CA LYS A 51 2.46 0.99 -6.23
C LYS A 51 1.78 0.19 -7.34
N GLU A 52 1.48 0.81 -8.48
CA GLU A 52 0.79 0.15 -9.60
C GLU A 52 1.64 -0.96 -10.21
N SER A 53 2.94 -0.69 -10.32
CA SER A 53 3.92 -1.65 -10.83
C SER A 53 4.02 -2.88 -9.92
N TYR A 54 3.98 -2.69 -8.60
CA TYR A 54 3.94 -3.75 -7.61
C TYR A 54 2.61 -4.52 -7.66
N LEU A 55 1.46 -3.84 -7.60
CA LEU A 55 0.13 -4.46 -7.62
C LEU A 55 -0.09 -5.27 -8.91
N SER A 56 0.40 -4.78 -10.05
CA SER A 56 0.38 -5.50 -11.32
C SER A 56 1.11 -6.84 -11.23
N ASP A 57 2.31 -6.88 -10.64
CA ASP A 57 3.08 -8.12 -10.52
C ASP A 57 2.54 -9.03 -9.41
N CYS A 58 1.96 -8.48 -8.34
CA CYS A 58 1.21 -9.25 -7.33
C CYS A 58 0.05 -10.02 -8.00
N ARG A 59 -0.77 -9.32 -8.80
CA ARG A 59 -1.88 -9.91 -9.56
C ARG A 59 -1.42 -10.94 -10.59
N LYS A 60 -0.28 -10.72 -11.26
CA LYS A 60 0.31 -11.73 -12.17
C LYS A 60 0.76 -12.98 -11.42
N THR A 61 1.36 -12.82 -10.25
CA THR A 61 1.79 -13.92 -9.39
C THR A 61 0.58 -14.74 -8.94
N LEU A 62 -0.49 -14.09 -8.48
CA LEU A 62 -1.76 -14.73 -8.12
C LEU A 62 -2.40 -15.47 -9.31
N LYS A 63 -2.47 -14.84 -10.49
CA LYS A 63 -3.01 -15.45 -11.71
C LYS A 63 -2.20 -16.66 -12.15
N CYS A 64 -0.88 -16.61 -11.97
CA CYS A 64 0.00 -17.74 -12.24
C CYS A 64 -0.22 -18.87 -11.23
N ALA A 65 -0.28 -18.56 -9.93
CA ALA A 65 -0.51 -19.54 -8.88
C ALA A 65 -1.81 -20.32 -9.10
N LYS A 66 -2.90 -19.62 -9.45
CA LYS A 66 -4.20 -20.23 -9.82
C LYS A 66 -4.14 -21.22 -10.99
N LYS A 67 -3.12 -21.11 -11.86
CA LYS A 67 -2.91 -21.98 -13.02
C LYS A 67 -1.86 -23.06 -12.79
N SER A 68 -1.00 -22.88 -11.80
CA SER A 68 0.06 -23.82 -11.46
C SER A 68 -0.52 -25.02 -10.73
N CYS A 69 -0.09 -26.24 -11.08
CA CYS A 69 -0.36 -27.41 -10.26
C CYS A 69 0.38 -27.36 -8.91
N ILE A 70 1.58 -26.74 -8.88
CA ILE A 70 2.46 -26.68 -7.71
C ILE A 70 1.98 -25.62 -6.70
N TYR A 71 1.63 -24.43 -7.20
CA TYR A 71 1.18 -23.31 -6.36
C TYR A 71 -0.35 -23.20 -6.27
N GLY A 72 -1.08 -24.14 -6.89
CA GLY A 72 -2.53 -24.09 -7.01
C GLY A 72 -3.30 -24.59 -5.78
N THR A 73 -2.63 -24.78 -4.65
CA THR A 73 -3.34 -25.15 -3.41
C THR A 73 -4.17 -23.97 -2.92
N SER A 74 -5.33 -24.25 -2.31
CA SER A 74 -6.21 -23.22 -1.77
C SER A 74 -5.46 -22.29 -0.81
N ASP A 75 -4.59 -22.84 0.02
CA ASP A 75 -3.89 -22.10 1.07
C ASP A 75 -2.89 -21.10 0.48
N ILE A 76 -2.12 -21.50 -0.55
CA ILE A 76 -1.18 -20.60 -1.23
C ILE A 76 -1.95 -19.50 -1.96
N ILE A 77 -3.02 -19.86 -2.70
CA ILE A 77 -3.84 -18.89 -3.43
C ILE A 77 -4.47 -17.89 -2.46
N ASN A 78 -5.04 -18.36 -1.35
CA ASN A 78 -5.66 -17.51 -0.34
C ASN A 78 -4.63 -16.59 0.33
N THR A 79 -3.44 -17.11 0.62
CA THR A 79 -2.34 -16.31 1.21
C THR A 79 -1.88 -15.22 0.24
N LEU A 80 -1.65 -15.55 -1.03
CA LEU A 80 -1.25 -14.58 -2.05
C LEU A 80 -2.34 -13.52 -2.29
N GLN A 81 -3.60 -13.94 -2.32
CA GLN A 81 -4.74 -13.04 -2.45
C GLN A 81 -4.77 -12.06 -1.27
N MET A 82 -4.71 -12.58 -0.03
CA MET A 82 -4.66 -11.77 1.18
C MET A 82 -3.49 -10.78 1.17
N ILE A 83 -2.29 -11.18 0.73
CA ILE A 83 -1.14 -10.29 0.62
C ILE A 83 -1.42 -9.16 -0.37
N CYS A 84 -1.90 -9.47 -1.58
CA CYS A 84 -2.21 -8.44 -2.58
C CYS A 84 -3.28 -7.48 -2.06
N ASP A 85 -4.34 -8.00 -1.44
CA ASP A 85 -5.47 -7.21 -0.93
C ASP A 85 -5.02 -6.30 0.24
N LYS A 86 -4.23 -6.82 1.18
CA LYS A 86 -3.66 -6.04 2.30
C LYS A 86 -2.81 -4.88 1.78
N TRP A 87 -1.96 -5.11 0.77
CA TRP A 87 -1.16 -4.04 0.18
C TRP A 87 -1.99 -3.04 -0.62
N GLU A 88 -2.98 -3.48 -1.39
CA GLU A 88 -3.91 -2.61 -2.11
C GLU A 88 -4.65 -1.67 -1.14
N SER A 89 -5.20 -2.23 -0.05
CA SER A 89 -5.83 -1.44 1.02
C SER A 89 -4.83 -0.49 1.70
N THR A 90 -3.60 -0.94 1.94
CA THR A 90 -2.56 -0.10 2.55
C THR A 90 -2.23 1.11 1.69
N PHE A 91 -2.09 0.92 0.36
CA PHE A 91 -1.83 2.05 -0.53
C PHE A 91 -3.00 3.03 -0.55
N ALA A 92 -4.24 2.54 -0.56
CA ALA A 92 -5.42 3.41 -0.48
C ALA A 92 -5.46 4.20 0.84
N GLU A 93 -5.08 3.59 1.97
CA GLU A 93 -4.99 4.28 3.27
C GLU A 93 -3.90 5.37 3.25
N ILE A 94 -2.72 5.07 2.67
CA ILE A 94 -1.64 6.03 2.50
C ILE A 94 -2.13 7.26 1.71
N GLU A 95 -2.80 7.02 0.58
CA GLU A 95 -3.32 8.10 -0.26
C GLU A 95 -4.35 8.94 0.50
N LYS A 96 -5.32 8.28 1.14
CA LYS A 96 -6.33 8.96 1.95
C LYS A 96 -5.71 9.82 3.05
N VAL A 97 -4.68 9.33 3.73
CA VAL A 97 -3.99 10.09 4.78
C VAL A 97 -3.35 11.37 4.22
N PHE A 98 -2.73 11.30 3.05
CA PHE A 98 -2.10 12.48 2.43
C PHE A 98 -3.12 13.42 1.77
N GLU A 99 -4.23 12.90 1.26
CA GLU A 99 -5.36 13.72 0.79
C GLU A 99 -5.99 14.52 1.95
N GLU A 100 -6.21 13.88 3.09
CA GLU A 100 -6.79 14.53 4.28
C GLU A 100 -5.78 15.44 5.00
N ARG A 101 -4.48 15.17 4.88
CA ARG A 101 -3.40 15.88 5.60
C ARG A 101 -2.21 16.17 4.69
N PRO A 102 -2.36 17.04 3.66
CA PRO A 102 -1.33 17.30 2.68
C PRO A 102 -0.05 17.91 3.28
N TYR A 103 -0.14 18.62 4.41
CA TYR A 103 1.00 19.18 5.13
C TYR A 103 2.01 18.12 5.59
N LEU A 104 1.60 16.86 5.77
CA LEU A 104 2.52 15.78 6.15
C LEU A 104 3.59 15.56 5.08
N LEU A 105 3.27 15.81 3.80
CA LEU A 105 4.25 15.72 2.70
C LEU A 105 5.32 16.82 2.74
N GLU A 106 5.17 17.82 3.61
CA GLU A 106 6.17 18.86 3.83
C GLU A 106 7.25 18.41 4.82
N PHE A 107 6.99 17.36 5.61
CA PHE A 107 7.97 16.86 6.56
C PHE A 107 9.15 16.17 5.87
N GLU A 108 10.36 16.54 6.25
CA GLU A 108 11.61 16.04 5.68
C GLU A 108 11.76 14.53 5.90
N CYS A 109 11.34 14.01 7.05
CA CYS A 109 11.30 12.58 7.38
C CYS A 109 10.48 11.72 6.38
N LEU A 110 9.50 12.30 5.68
CA LEU A 110 8.68 11.62 4.68
C LEU A 110 9.21 11.83 3.26
N GLN A 111 10.09 12.81 3.05
CA GLN A 111 10.69 13.04 1.74
C GLN A 111 11.60 11.87 1.37
N ASN A 112 11.21 11.15 0.32
CA ASN A 112 11.92 9.96 -0.17
C ASN A 112 12.00 8.82 0.86
N ALA A 113 11.02 8.73 1.77
CA ALA A 113 10.95 7.62 2.71
C ALA A 113 10.84 6.30 1.93
N ASP A 114 11.79 5.40 2.14
CA ASP A 114 11.93 4.18 1.34
C ASP A 114 11.24 2.98 2.00
N TYR A 115 11.39 1.81 1.39
CA TYR A 115 10.83 0.59 1.93
C TYR A 115 11.32 0.28 3.35
N SER A 116 12.61 0.47 3.63
CA SER A 116 13.20 0.10 4.92
C SER A 116 12.78 1.05 6.04
N SER A 117 12.69 2.36 5.75
CA SER A 117 12.33 3.36 6.75
C SER A 117 10.82 3.46 7.00
N PHE A 118 10.01 3.27 5.96
CA PHE A 118 8.56 3.53 6.03
C PHE A 118 7.71 2.28 5.82
N PHE A 119 7.80 1.66 4.63
CA PHE A 119 6.86 0.60 4.26
C PHE A 119 7.05 -0.69 5.07
N TYR A 120 8.26 -0.98 5.55
CA TYR A 120 8.52 -2.15 6.38
C TYR A 120 7.81 -2.07 7.73
N LYS A 121 7.71 -0.88 8.33
CA LYS A 121 6.97 -0.66 9.58
C LYS A 121 5.47 -0.86 9.38
N ILE A 122 4.94 -0.32 8.27
CA ILE A 122 3.55 -0.54 7.87
C ILE A 122 3.29 -2.03 7.63
N GLU A 123 4.17 -2.72 6.91
CA GLU A 123 4.06 -4.17 6.66
C GLU A 123 4.03 -4.96 7.97
N LEU A 124 4.92 -4.66 8.92
CA LEU A 124 4.89 -5.33 10.22
C LEU A 124 3.58 -5.09 10.95
N CYS A 125 3.06 -3.87 10.94
CA CYS A 125 1.80 -3.54 11.58
C CYS A 125 0.61 -4.26 10.93
N VAL A 126 0.49 -4.19 9.60
CA VAL A 126 -0.61 -4.75 8.81
C VAL A 126 -0.62 -6.28 8.81
N PHE A 127 0.55 -6.93 8.77
CA PHE A 127 0.64 -8.40 8.65
C PHE A 127 0.72 -9.13 9.99
N ARG A 128 1.03 -8.44 11.08
CA ARG A 128 0.98 -9.00 12.44
C ARG A 128 -0.26 -8.54 13.22
N ASP A 129 -1.18 -7.85 12.55
CA ASP A 129 -2.42 -7.30 13.10
C ASP A 129 -2.14 -6.53 14.43
N LEU A 130 -1.07 -5.72 14.44
CA LEU A 130 -0.58 -5.03 15.66
C LEU A 130 -1.44 -3.84 16.09
N GLY A 131 -2.38 -3.41 15.26
CA GLY A 131 -3.29 -2.33 15.58
C GLY A 131 -4.00 -1.75 14.36
N GLU A 132 -4.96 -0.86 14.65
CA GLU A 132 -5.58 0.00 13.64
C GLU A 132 -4.67 1.20 13.32
N ASN A 133 -4.84 1.83 12.15
CA ASN A 133 -4.12 3.04 11.74
C ASN A 133 -2.60 2.84 11.57
N CYS A 134 -2.19 1.74 10.94
CA CYS A 134 -0.78 1.41 10.70
C CYS A 134 -0.01 2.50 9.94
N VAL A 135 -0.67 3.18 9.00
CA VAL A 135 -0.06 4.27 8.23
C VAL A 135 0.25 5.46 9.13
N ILE A 136 -0.75 5.94 9.88
CA ILE A 136 -0.59 7.10 10.78
C ILE A 136 0.44 6.80 11.86
N SER A 137 0.41 5.59 12.43
CA SER A 137 1.39 5.18 13.45
C SER A 137 2.82 5.20 12.89
N SER A 138 3.00 4.72 11.66
CA SER A 138 4.31 4.74 10.99
C SER A 138 4.79 6.16 10.68
N ILE A 139 3.88 7.06 10.30
CA ILE A 139 4.18 8.49 10.12
C ILE A 139 4.59 9.12 11.46
N ALA A 140 3.79 8.91 12.51
CA ALA A 140 4.04 9.47 13.83
C ALA A 140 5.39 9.03 14.42
N GLU A 141 5.76 7.77 14.18
CA GLU A 141 7.04 7.23 14.62
C GLU A 141 8.21 7.81 13.80
N ASN A 142 8.10 7.85 12.47
CA ASN A 142 9.18 8.33 11.61
C ASN A 142 9.41 9.84 11.69
N CYS A 143 8.37 10.60 12.01
CA CYS A 143 8.35 12.06 11.94
C CYS A 143 8.11 12.72 13.29
N LYS A 144 8.39 12.00 14.38
CA LYS A 144 8.04 12.43 15.74
C LYS A 144 8.50 13.86 16.05
N ASP A 145 9.75 14.18 15.73
CA ASP A 145 10.33 15.48 16.06
C ASP A 145 9.70 16.61 15.25
N GLU A 146 9.52 16.42 13.94
CA GLU A 146 8.88 17.40 13.05
C GLU A 146 7.39 17.62 13.40
N ILE A 147 6.68 16.55 13.76
CA ILE A 147 5.30 16.64 14.25
C ILE A 147 5.24 17.50 15.52
N VAL A 148 6.13 17.22 16.48
CA VAL A 148 6.20 17.98 17.74
C VAL A 148 6.53 19.45 17.47
N GLU A 149 7.46 19.74 16.57
CA GLU A 149 7.80 21.11 16.17
C GLU A 149 6.65 21.82 15.46
N HIS A 150 5.96 21.14 14.54
CA HIS A 150 4.78 21.66 13.86
C HIS A 150 3.69 22.08 14.86
N PHE A 151 3.42 21.26 15.88
CA PHE A 151 2.44 21.60 16.93
C PHE A 151 2.90 22.70 17.91
N LYS A 152 4.21 22.95 18.02
CA LYS A 152 4.75 24.06 18.83
C LYS A 152 4.63 25.41 18.14
N LYS A 153 4.49 25.45 16.81
CA LYS A 153 4.34 26.71 16.07
C LYS A 153 3.03 27.39 16.52
N PRO A 154 3.06 28.67 16.93
CA PRO A 154 1.84 29.42 17.20
C PRO A 154 0.93 29.37 15.97
N ILE A 155 -0.38 29.23 16.18
CA ILE A 155 -1.36 29.42 15.12
C ILE A 155 -1.19 30.88 14.67
N GLU A 156 -0.52 31.11 13.54
CA GLU A 156 -0.55 32.42 12.91
C GLU A 156 -2.01 32.75 12.67
N GLN A 157 -2.43 33.87 13.25
CA GLN A 157 -3.81 34.33 13.30
C GLN A 157 -4.42 34.23 11.91
N VAL A 158 -5.35 33.29 11.72
CA VAL A 158 -6.38 33.42 10.69
C VAL A 158 -7.08 34.73 11.02
N SER A 159 -6.69 35.78 10.31
CA SER A 159 -7.18 37.13 10.50
C SER A 159 -8.70 37.08 10.41
N ASN A 160 -9.33 37.48 11.52
CA ASN A 160 -10.73 37.81 11.62
C ASN A 160 -11.17 38.62 10.39
N THR A 161 -11.96 38.01 9.52
CA THR A 161 -12.88 38.75 8.66
C THR A 161 -14.30 38.32 8.97
N CYS A 162 -14.95 39.23 9.70
CA CYS A 162 -16.36 39.56 9.58
C CYS A 162 -17.36 38.61 10.28
N ILE A 163 -17.46 38.76 11.60
CA ILE A 163 -18.78 38.80 12.25
C ILE A 163 -19.24 40.27 12.18
N PRO A 164 -20.27 40.63 11.40
CA PRO A 164 -20.97 41.89 11.62
C PRO A 164 -21.92 41.72 12.80
N SER A 165 -21.78 42.66 13.72
CA SER A 165 -22.53 42.91 14.94
C SER A 165 -24.05 42.74 14.81
N VAL A 166 -24.63 42.13 15.84
CA VAL A 166 -26.07 42.20 16.14
C VAL A 166 -26.37 43.66 16.48
N GLU A 167 -27.19 44.34 15.69
CA GLU A 167 -27.80 45.60 16.10
C GLU A 167 -28.82 45.32 17.21
N GLU A 168 -28.54 45.86 18.39
CA GLU A 168 -29.50 45.99 19.48
C GLU A 168 -30.65 46.91 19.02
N GLY A 169 -31.80 46.32 18.72
CA GLY A 169 -33.06 47.07 18.67
C GLY A 169 -33.50 47.42 20.09
N SER A 170 -33.21 48.65 20.53
CA SER A 170 -33.83 49.24 21.72
C SER A 170 -35.24 49.74 21.37
N GLY A 171 -36.17 49.57 22.32
CA GLY A 171 -37.62 49.69 22.11
C GLY A 171 -38.20 51.10 21.98
N ALA A 172 -39.43 51.07 21.45
CA ALA A 172 -40.64 51.81 21.85
C ALA A 172 -40.58 53.33 22.07
N GLU A 173 -41.34 54.06 21.23
CA GLU A 173 -42.60 54.74 21.59
C GLU A 173 -43.38 55.16 20.34
#